data_AF-A0A920UM36-F1
#
_entry.id   AF-A0A920UM36-F1
#
_cell.length_a   1.000
_cell.length_b   1.000
_cell.length_c   1.000
_cell.angle_alpha   90.00
_cell.angle_beta   90.00
_cell.angle_gamma   90.00
#
_symmetry.space_group_name_H-M   'P 1'
#
loop_
_entity.id
_entity.type
_entity.pdbx_description
1 polymer ?
#
loop_
_entity_poly.entity_id
_entity_poly.type
_entity_poly.pdbx_seq_one_letter_code
_entity_poly.pdbx_strand_id
1 'polypeptide(L)'
;MLETLSSSLELERVKGIVRLYCSALAGNAIDVLDTQELVSKNIGWVDEDSASTDGTKVFLPPVIDHYNNKDENFSWFKVVATHQVGHLEFGSFEYDFNNIAAQFEDQRRFELESERKAQMVDLMDPEESEGNPLMGAQQVESYTDIGRLLSLFDDRKLAFDLFTVLEDCRLGFRIRVEYPGIRQASERVQIEARSGRPNIQDLPLQEALVEILIHMSLEQFTDLPVPSEYQEEAEMLAKILLQLRVKEATVEDTGEAVLRAYEIISRVKNEEQPEEDWDPQDLDDPGDFSEEEYQSLLDKLKASQEQSGEGGEGDPYESPEPVDYRGDFKPEMVQLLTKLQMDQDQEGEGQPCPRNKSNNCLRTALS
;
A
#
# COMPACT_ATOMS: atom_id res chain seq x y z
N MET A 1 18.85 22.66 31.39
CA MET A 1 18.57 24.09 31.10
C MET A 1 18.53 24.38 29.60
N LEU A 2 19.35 23.72 28.76
CA LEU A 2 19.20 23.74 27.29
C LEU A 2 18.06 22.84 26.78
N GLU A 3 17.80 21.71 27.43
CA GLU A 3 16.74 20.76 27.03
C GLU A 3 15.30 21.27 27.18
N THR A 4 15.10 22.31 27.99
CA THR A 4 13.80 22.99 28.18
C THR A 4 13.51 24.04 27.11
N LEU A 5 14.49 24.35 26.25
CA LEU A 5 14.36 25.26 25.11
C LEU A 5 14.24 24.51 23.77
N SER A 6 14.57 23.22 23.74
CA SER A 6 14.44 22.38 22.56
C SER A 6 13.01 21.83 22.48
N SER A 7 12.35 22.03 21.35
CA SER A 7 11.08 21.40 20.98
C SER A 7 11.25 19.92 20.65
N SER A 8 12.46 19.53 20.25
CA SER A 8 12.79 18.17 19.85
C SER A 8 12.56 17.14 20.97
N LEU A 9 12.11 15.95 20.57
CA LEU A 9 11.80 14.81 21.43
C LEU A 9 12.55 13.56 20.98
N GLU A 10 13.45 13.07 21.82
CA GLU A 10 14.17 11.81 21.62
C GLU A 10 13.28 10.62 22.01
N LEU A 11 13.21 9.59 21.16
CA LEU A 11 12.45 8.37 21.39
C LEU A 11 12.86 7.70 22.71
N GLU A 12 14.15 7.61 23.01
CA GLU A 12 14.67 6.98 24.23
C GLU A 12 14.07 7.56 25.54
N ARG A 13 13.66 8.84 25.53
CA ARG A 13 13.02 9.47 26.70
C ARG A 13 11.58 9.01 26.91
N VAL A 14 10.90 8.63 25.83
CA VAL A 14 9.47 8.25 25.84
C VAL A 14 9.23 6.78 25.48
N LYS A 15 10.28 6.02 25.13
CA LYS A 15 10.24 4.63 24.65
C LYS A 15 9.42 3.72 25.55
N GLY A 16 9.58 3.84 26.87
CA GLY A 16 8.80 3.06 27.83
C GLY A 16 7.29 3.33 27.75
N ILE A 17 6.90 4.59 27.55
CA ILE A 17 5.49 5.00 27.42
C ILE A 17 4.96 4.55 26.05
N VAL A 18 5.70 4.80 24.98
CA VAL A 18 5.31 4.41 23.61
C VAL A 18 5.17 2.90 23.50
N ARG A 19 6.07 2.11 24.09
CA ARG A 19 5.96 0.64 24.13
C ARG A 19 4.69 0.16 24.83
N LEU A 20 4.37 0.75 25.99
CA LEU A 20 3.12 0.45 26.70
C LEU A 20 1.90 0.85 25.87
N TYR A 21 1.96 1.99 25.18
CA TYR A 21 0.92 2.47 24.30
C TYR A 21 0.69 1.50 23.12
N CYS A 22 1.74 1.12 22.39
CA CYS A 22 1.66 0.17 21.28
C CYS A 22 1.12 -1.19 21.73
N SER A 23 1.60 -1.69 22.87
CA SER A 23 1.14 -2.97 23.42
C SER A 23 -0.34 -2.93 23.84
N ALA A 24 -0.81 -1.77 24.33
CA ALA A 24 -2.20 -1.58 24.71
C ALA A 24 -3.14 -1.50 23.50
N LEU A 25 -2.66 -0.93 22.38
CA LEU A 25 -3.38 -0.95 21.11
C LEU A 25 -3.49 -2.38 20.58
N ALA A 26 -2.34 -3.03 20.30
CA ALA A 26 -2.29 -4.36 19.68
C ALA A 26 -2.91 -5.50 20.51
N GLY A 27 -3.18 -5.28 21.80
CA GLY A 27 -3.68 -6.31 22.72
C GLY A 27 -2.63 -7.37 23.10
N ASN A 28 -1.38 -7.23 22.65
CA ASN A 28 -0.25 -8.11 22.94
C ASN A 28 1.03 -7.27 23.19
N ALA A 29 2.14 -7.93 23.53
CA ALA A 29 3.39 -7.21 23.75
C ALA A 29 4.02 -6.80 22.42
N ILE A 30 4.18 -5.49 22.20
CA ILE A 30 4.89 -4.91 21.04
C ILE A 30 6.20 -4.31 21.52
N ASP A 31 7.31 -4.75 20.94
CA ASP A 31 8.60 -4.10 21.12
C ASP A 31 8.71 -2.86 20.22
N VAL A 32 9.30 -1.80 20.77
CA VAL A 32 9.55 -0.54 20.08
C VAL A 32 11.05 -0.29 20.06
N LEU A 33 11.61 -0.16 18.87
CA LEU A 33 13.03 0.04 18.62
C LEU A 33 13.25 1.33 17.81
N ASP A 34 14.49 1.81 17.74
CA ASP A 34 14.82 2.88 16.82
C ASP A 34 15.03 2.34 15.39
N THR A 35 14.86 3.20 14.40
CA THR A 35 15.09 2.91 12.98
C THR A 35 16.57 2.65 12.65
N GLN A 36 17.52 3.17 13.43
CA GLN A 36 18.96 2.90 13.25
C GLN A 36 19.30 1.42 13.49
N GLU A 37 18.53 0.70 14.30
CA GLU A 37 18.67 -0.74 14.46
C GLU A 37 18.40 -1.50 13.15
N LEU A 38 17.52 -1.02 12.28
CA LEU A 38 17.27 -1.62 10.96
C LEU A 38 18.44 -1.37 10.01
N VAL A 39 18.97 -0.16 9.99
CA VAL A 39 20.14 0.22 9.20
C VAL A 39 21.38 -0.56 9.62
N SER A 40 21.61 -0.71 10.93
CA SER A 40 22.75 -1.44 11.48
C SER A 40 22.77 -2.93 11.10
N LYS A 41 21.59 -3.51 10.83
CA LYS A 41 21.44 -4.90 10.36
C LYS A 41 21.68 -5.05 8.85
N ASN A 42 22.09 -3.98 8.14
CA ASN A 42 22.19 -3.93 6.68
C ASN A 42 20.88 -4.35 5.99
N ILE A 43 19.74 -4.10 6.63
CA ILE A 43 18.44 -4.15 5.99
C ILE A 43 18.34 -2.81 5.24
N GLY A 44 19.07 -2.68 4.13
CA GLY A 44 19.38 -1.42 3.44
C GLY A 44 18.23 -0.76 2.68
N TRP A 45 17.05 -0.69 3.29
CA TRP A 45 15.78 -0.33 2.63
C TRP A 45 14.87 0.54 3.48
N VAL A 46 15.38 1.03 4.61
CA VAL A 46 14.61 1.81 5.59
C VAL A 46 15.26 3.18 5.65
N ASP A 47 14.48 4.22 5.41
CA ASP A 47 14.92 5.58 5.68
C ASP A 47 15.12 5.72 7.21
N GLU A 48 16.28 6.24 7.64
CA GLU A 48 16.59 6.42 9.06
C GLU A 48 15.54 7.27 9.78
N ASP A 49 14.81 8.09 9.03
CA ASP A 49 13.80 9.00 9.56
C ASP A 49 12.35 8.51 9.34
N SER A 50 12.13 7.34 8.71
CA SER A 50 10.81 6.76 8.44
C SER A 50 10.47 5.63 9.40
N ALA A 51 9.27 5.68 10.00
CA ALA A 51 8.80 4.58 10.85
C ALA A 51 8.53 3.31 10.03
N SER A 52 8.68 2.13 10.64
CA SER A 52 8.40 0.87 9.95
C SER A 52 8.10 -0.27 10.93
N THR A 53 7.84 -1.46 10.40
CA THR A 53 7.60 -2.69 11.16
C THR A 53 8.17 -3.91 10.45
N ASP A 54 8.69 -4.87 11.23
CA ASP A 54 9.16 -6.17 10.71
C ASP A 54 8.07 -7.26 10.80
N GLY A 55 6.82 -6.88 11.11
CA GLY A 55 5.72 -7.80 11.39
C GLY A 55 5.62 -8.21 12.86
N THR A 56 6.62 -7.90 13.68
CA THR A 56 6.66 -8.27 15.11
C THR A 56 6.99 -7.09 16.03
N LYS A 57 7.70 -6.08 15.52
CA LYS A 57 8.17 -4.91 16.27
C LYS A 57 7.92 -3.67 15.47
N VAL A 58 7.74 -2.56 16.18
CA VAL A 58 7.61 -1.23 15.59
C VAL A 58 8.93 -0.48 15.72
N PHE A 59 9.38 0.12 14.63
CA PHE A 59 10.58 0.93 14.55
C PHE A 59 10.17 2.38 14.34
N LEU A 60 10.66 3.28 15.18
CA LEU A 60 10.32 4.69 15.14
C LEU A 60 11.59 5.55 15.01
N PRO A 61 11.47 6.77 14.44
CA PRO A 61 12.60 7.69 14.33
C PRO A 61 13.21 8.00 15.71
N PRO A 62 14.54 8.09 15.82
CA PRO A 62 15.21 8.28 17.11
C PRO A 62 14.91 9.65 17.73
N VAL A 63 14.61 10.65 16.89
CA VAL A 63 14.38 12.03 17.29
C VAL A 63 13.32 12.64 16.39
N ILE A 64 12.44 13.45 16.98
CA ILE A 64 11.41 14.21 16.25
C ILE A 64 11.48 15.69 16.61
N ASP A 65 11.30 16.57 15.62
CA ASP A 65 11.21 18.02 15.81
C ASP A 65 10.26 18.71 14.81
N HIS A 66 9.12 18.09 14.49
CA HIS A 66 8.13 18.66 13.54
C HIS A 66 7.43 19.91 14.12
N TYR A 67 7.21 19.95 15.42
CA TYR A 67 6.43 21.00 16.09
C TYR A 67 7.26 21.78 17.12
N ASN A 68 6.81 22.99 17.45
CA ASN A 68 7.47 23.91 18.38
C ASN A 68 7.36 23.50 19.86
N ASN A 69 6.75 22.37 20.19
CA ASN A 69 6.70 21.85 21.56
C ASN A 69 6.66 20.31 21.62
N LYS A 70 7.12 19.78 22.75
CA LYS A 70 7.27 18.34 22.97
C LYS A 70 5.95 17.59 23.06
N ASP A 71 4.86 18.22 23.51
CA ASP A 71 3.56 17.56 23.62
C ASP A 71 2.96 17.28 22.22
N GLU A 72 3.18 18.19 21.28
CA GLU A 72 2.80 18.01 19.89
C GLU A 72 3.70 16.99 19.17
N ASN A 73 5.02 17.04 19.40
CA ASN A 73 5.95 16.02 18.89
C ASN A 73 5.65 14.63 19.48
N PHE A 74 5.27 14.55 20.76
CA PHE A 74 4.82 13.29 21.36
C PHE A 74 3.48 12.83 20.78
N SER A 75 2.60 13.75 20.42
CA SER A 75 1.34 13.42 19.75
C SER A 75 1.56 12.87 18.34
N TRP A 76 2.55 13.39 17.61
CA TRP A 76 2.99 12.83 16.33
C TRP A 76 3.50 11.39 16.50
N PHE A 77 4.39 11.15 17.48
CA PHE A 77 4.88 9.79 17.77
C PHE A 77 3.73 8.81 17.99
N LYS A 78 2.68 9.22 18.70
CA LYS A 78 1.49 8.38 18.88
C LYS A 78 0.80 8.11 17.55
N VAL A 79 0.60 9.13 16.70
CA VAL A 79 -0.06 8.93 15.38
C VAL A 79 0.70 7.92 14.54
N VAL A 80 2.02 8.08 14.42
CA VAL A 80 2.87 7.17 13.63
C VAL A 80 2.91 5.78 14.24
N ALA A 81 3.10 5.68 15.56
CA ALA A 81 3.06 4.40 16.25
C ALA A 81 1.70 3.70 16.12
N THR A 82 0.59 4.43 16.18
CA THR A 82 -0.76 3.87 15.95
C THR A 82 -0.90 3.36 14.52
N HIS A 83 -0.36 4.06 13.53
CA HIS A 83 -0.39 3.58 12.14
C HIS A 83 0.38 2.26 11.99
N GLN A 84 1.62 2.20 12.49
CA GLN A 84 2.44 0.98 12.44
C GLN A 84 1.82 -0.20 13.20
N VAL A 85 1.29 0.04 14.40
CA VAL A 85 0.58 -0.99 15.17
C VAL A 85 -0.70 -1.40 14.48
N GLY A 86 -1.41 -0.46 13.86
CA GLY A 86 -2.63 -0.74 13.13
C GLY A 86 -2.42 -1.72 11.97
N HIS A 87 -1.28 -1.64 11.26
CA HIS A 87 -0.94 -2.66 10.25
C HIS A 87 -0.84 -4.08 10.84
N LEU A 88 -0.28 -4.21 12.05
CA LEU A 88 -0.17 -5.48 12.75
C LEU A 88 -1.53 -5.97 13.26
N GLU A 89 -2.25 -5.08 13.95
CA GLU A 89 -3.50 -5.42 14.63
C GLU A 89 -4.65 -5.70 13.65
N PHE A 90 -4.67 -5.00 12.50
CA PHE A 90 -5.71 -5.14 11.49
C PHE A 90 -5.29 -5.97 10.27
N GLY A 91 -4.18 -6.72 10.41
CA GLY A 91 -3.83 -7.81 9.50
C GLY A 91 -3.31 -7.39 8.12
N SER A 92 -2.69 -6.21 7.97
CA SER A 92 -2.14 -5.73 6.69
C SER A 92 -1.09 -6.67 6.08
N PHE A 93 -0.44 -7.49 6.91
CA PHE A 93 0.57 -8.46 6.49
C PHE A 93 0.02 -9.89 6.36
N GLU A 94 -1.25 -10.11 6.70
CA GLU A 94 -1.88 -11.42 6.76
C GLU A 94 -2.61 -11.80 5.47
N TYR A 95 -2.40 -11.06 4.39
CA TYR A 95 -3.03 -11.31 3.09
C TYR A 95 -2.80 -12.77 2.64
N ASP A 96 -3.88 -13.51 2.49
CA ASP A 96 -3.89 -14.84 1.87
C ASP A 96 -4.62 -14.76 0.54
N PHE A 97 -3.94 -15.14 -0.54
CA PHE A 97 -4.48 -15.07 -1.88
C PHE A 97 -5.77 -15.89 -2.04
N ASN A 98 -5.97 -16.93 -1.23
CA ASN A 98 -7.10 -17.84 -1.35
C ASN A 98 -8.29 -17.47 -0.44
N ASN A 99 -8.11 -16.54 0.49
CA ASN A 99 -9.19 -16.05 1.36
C ASN A 99 -10.16 -15.16 0.57
N ILE A 100 -11.44 -15.16 0.94
CA ILE A 100 -12.49 -14.38 0.27
C ILE A 100 -12.44 -12.91 0.69
N ALA A 101 -12.53 -12.01 -0.29
CA ALA A 101 -12.83 -10.61 -0.08
C ALA A 101 -14.35 -10.44 0.06
N ALA A 102 -14.83 -10.04 1.23
CA ALA A 102 -16.24 -9.97 1.56
C ALA A 102 -16.94 -8.71 1.02
N GLN A 103 -16.18 -7.65 0.70
CA GLN A 103 -16.72 -6.38 0.18
C GLN A 103 -16.89 -6.36 -1.35
N PHE A 104 -16.45 -7.42 -2.03
CA PHE A 104 -16.62 -7.55 -3.47
C PHE A 104 -17.29 -8.89 -3.81
N GLU A 105 -18.36 -8.85 -4.59
CA GLU A 105 -19.09 -10.07 -4.99
C GLU A 105 -18.20 -10.99 -5.83
N ASP A 106 -17.51 -10.40 -6.82
CA ASP A 106 -16.65 -11.13 -7.74
C ASP A 106 -15.19 -11.21 -7.23
N GLN A 107 -14.65 -12.43 -7.22
CA GLN A 107 -13.27 -12.73 -6.79
C GLN A 107 -12.32 -12.77 -7.99
N ARG A 108 -12.06 -11.60 -8.60
CA ARG A 108 -11.43 -11.45 -9.92
C ARG A 108 -10.02 -12.04 -9.97
N ARG A 109 -9.29 -12.06 -8.85
CA ARG A 109 -7.90 -12.56 -8.79
C ARG A 109 -7.73 -13.99 -9.31
N PHE A 110 -8.71 -14.87 -9.11
CA PHE A 110 -8.60 -16.28 -9.53
C PHE A 110 -8.72 -16.45 -11.05
N GLU A 111 -9.61 -15.66 -11.67
CA GLU A 111 -9.79 -15.65 -13.12
C GLU A 111 -8.55 -15.06 -13.78
N LEU A 112 -8.07 -13.91 -13.29
CA LEU A 112 -6.86 -13.27 -13.81
C LEU A 112 -5.62 -14.16 -13.66
N GLU A 113 -5.46 -14.85 -12.53
CA GLU A 113 -4.37 -15.82 -12.37
C GLU A 113 -4.44 -16.96 -13.39
N SER A 114 -5.64 -17.45 -13.68
CA SER A 114 -5.86 -18.51 -14.67
C SER A 114 -5.53 -18.03 -16.08
N GLU A 115 -5.91 -16.80 -16.43
CA GLU A 115 -5.58 -16.16 -17.71
C GLU A 115 -4.08 -15.97 -17.88
N ARG A 116 -3.38 -15.44 -16.86
CA ARG A 116 -1.92 -15.27 -16.87
C ARG A 116 -1.19 -16.60 -17.04
N LYS A 117 -1.65 -17.65 -16.36
CA LYS A 117 -1.11 -19.01 -16.52
C LYS A 117 -1.31 -19.53 -17.95
N ALA A 118 -2.47 -19.32 -18.55
CA ALA A 118 -2.74 -19.74 -19.92
C ALA A 118 -1.85 -18.99 -20.94
N GLN A 119 -1.73 -17.67 -20.79
CA GLN A 119 -0.85 -16.84 -21.63
C GLN A 119 0.61 -17.30 -21.56
N MET A 120 1.08 -17.66 -20.35
CA MET A 120 2.45 -18.14 -20.17
C MET A 120 2.69 -19.50 -20.85
N VAL A 121 1.70 -20.40 -20.81
CA VAL A 121 1.77 -21.70 -21.52
C VAL A 121 1.84 -21.50 -23.04
N ASP A 122 1.06 -20.57 -23.58
CA ASP A 122 1.05 -20.30 -25.03
C ASP A 122 2.38 -19.70 -25.54
N LEU A 123 3.16 -19.05 -24.67
CA LEU A 123 4.47 -18.48 -24.98
C LEU A 123 5.63 -19.49 -24.84
N MET A 124 5.41 -20.68 -24.26
CA MET A 124 6.45 -21.70 -24.08
C MET A 124 6.59 -22.59 -25.32
N ASP A 125 7.81 -22.72 -25.84
CA ASP A 125 8.12 -23.62 -26.95
C ASP A 125 8.05 -25.10 -26.48
N PRO A 126 7.22 -25.96 -27.09
CA PRO A 126 7.07 -27.36 -26.67
C PRO A 126 8.39 -28.16 -26.69
N GLU A 127 9.41 -27.75 -27.46
CA GLU A 127 10.72 -28.42 -27.48
C GLU A 127 11.64 -28.05 -26.29
N GLU A 128 11.43 -26.92 -25.60
CA GLU A 128 12.22 -26.53 -24.42
C GLU A 128 11.68 -27.12 -23.09
N SER A 129 10.47 -27.71 -23.13
CA SER A 129 9.83 -28.32 -21.95
C SER A 129 10.39 -29.70 -21.59
N GLU A 130 11.00 -30.43 -22.54
CA GLU A 130 11.59 -31.74 -22.29
C GLU A 130 13.09 -31.62 -21.95
N GLY A 131 13.39 -31.33 -20.67
CA GLY A 131 14.72 -31.62 -20.12
C GLY A 131 15.45 -30.49 -19.39
N ASN A 132 14.83 -29.31 -19.23
CA ASN A 132 15.44 -28.24 -18.46
C ASN A 132 14.69 -27.98 -17.12
N PRO A 133 15.10 -28.63 -16.00
CA PRO A 133 14.51 -28.34 -14.69
C PRO A 133 14.80 -26.90 -14.21
N LEU A 134 15.61 -26.14 -14.96
CA LEU A 134 15.87 -24.72 -14.73
C LEU A 134 14.83 -23.78 -15.39
N MET A 135 13.97 -24.26 -16.28
CA MET A 135 12.83 -23.47 -16.82
C MET A 135 11.53 -23.68 -16.05
N GLY A 136 11.51 -24.59 -15.08
CA GLY A 136 10.57 -24.54 -13.96
C GLY A 136 10.86 -23.39 -12.99
N ALA A 137 11.92 -22.58 -13.21
CA ALA A 137 12.36 -21.51 -12.31
C ALA A 137 11.87 -20.10 -12.71
N GLN A 138 11.07 -19.96 -13.78
CA GLN A 138 10.24 -18.77 -14.03
C GLN A 138 8.81 -18.94 -13.49
N GLN A 139 8.50 -20.09 -12.87
CA GLN A 139 7.81 -20.02 -11.59
C GLN A 139 8.76 -19.29 -10.65
N VAL A 140 8.73 -17.95 -10.66
CA VAL A 140 8.80 -17.29 -9.37
C VAL A 140 7.54 -17.78 -8.70
N GLU A 141 7.61 -18.94 -8.03
CA GLU A 141 6.70 -19.22 -6.92
C GLU A 141 6.82 -17.97 -6.09
N SER A 142 5.84 -17.09 -6.21
CA SER A 142 5.76 -15.92 -5.37
C SER A 142 5.81 -16.47 -3.95
N TYR A 143 6.95 -16.27 -3.30
CA TYR A 143 7.21 -16.86 -1.99
C TYR A 143 6.19 -16.37 -0.96
N THR A 144 5.52 -15.26 -1.27
CA THR A 144 4.52 -14.56 -0.49
C THR A 144 3.23 -14.44 -1.30
N ASP A 145 2.10 -14.35 -0.61
CA ASP A 145 0.79 -14.23 -1.23
C ASP A 145 0.60 -12.82 -1.82
N ILE A 146 1.24 -11.81 -1.23
CA ILE A 146 1.33 -10.46 -1.81
C ILE A 146 2.14 -10.48 -3.10
N GLY A 147 3.28 -11.19 -3.13
CA GLY A 147 4.05 -11.37 -4.36
C GLY A 147 3.20 -12.07 -5.44
N ARG A 148 2.32 -12.99 -5.04
CA ARG A 148 1.39 -13.70 -5.95
C ARG A 148 0.40 -12.74 -6.56
N LEU A 149 -0.22 -11.90 -5.74
CA LEU A 149 -1.12 -10.82 -6.18
C LEU A 149 -0.41 -9.87 -7.15
N LEU A 150 0.76 -9.36 -6.76
CA LEU A 150 1.53 -8.41 -7.56
C LEU A 150 1.99 -8.98 -8.91
N SER A 151 2.16 -10.30 -9.02
CA SER A 151 2.52 -10.97 -10.28
C SER A 151 1.39 -10.99 -11.32
N LEU A 152 0.16 -10.60 -10.95
CA LEU A 152 -0.97 -10.53 -11.87
C LEU A 152 -0.95 -9.29 -12.78
N PHE A 153 -0.13 -8.30 -12.45
CA PHE A 153 -0.10 -6.99 -13.08
C PHE A 153 1.11 -6.84 -14.00
N ASP A 154 0.93 -6.13 -15.12
CA ASP A 154 2.04 -5.81 -16.03
C ASP A 154 2.94 -4.73 -15.42
N ASP A 155 2.34 -3.70 -14.82
CA ASP A 155 3.02 -2.69 -14.02
C ASP A 155 2.91 -3.02 -12.52
N ARG A 156 3.92 -3.71 -12.01
CA ARG A 156 4.02 -4.06 -10.58
C ARG A 156 4.14 -2.82 -9.68
N LYS A 157 4.72 -1.72 -10.18
CA LYS A 157 4.91 -0.49 -9.42
C LYS A 157 3.55 0.16 -9.13
N LEU A 158 2.75 0.39 -10.18
CA LEU A 158 1.38 0.91 -10.03
C LEU A 158 0.51 0.04 -9.13
N ALA A 159 0.57 -1.29 -9.31
CA ALA A 159 -0.20 -2.22 -8.48
C ALA A 159 0.19 -2.15 -7.00
N PHE A 160 1.48 -1.98 -6.70
CA PHE A 160 1.98 -1.86 -5.33
C PHE A 160 1.59 -0.51 -4.69
N ASP A 161 1.66 0.58 -5.45
CA ASP A 161 1.26 1.90 -4.97
C ASP A 161 -0.25 1.96 -4.70
N LEU A 162 -1.04 1.32 -5.56
CA LEU A 162 -2.48 1.12 -5.34
C LEU A 162 -2.77 0.27 -4.10
N PHE A 163 -2.03 -0.82 -3.91
CA PHE A 163 -2.19 -1.63 -2.70
C PHE A 163 -1.90 -0.81 -1.45
N THR A 164 -0.83 -0.02 -1.48
CA THR A 164 -0.43 0.84 -0.36
C THR A 164 -1.51 1.88 -0.03
N VAL A 165 -2.00 2.65 -1.01
CA VAL A 165 -2.99 3.71 -0.76
C VAL A 165 -4.35 3.16 -0.32
N LEU A 166 -4.79 2.04 -0.91
CA LEU A 166 -6.06 1.41 -0.57
C LEU A 166 -5.98 0.74 0.81
N GLU A 167 -4.84 0.12 1.13
CA GLU A 167 -4.61 -0.44 2.47
C GLU A 167 -4.57 0.65 3.54
N ASP A 168 -3.92 1.78 3.25
CA ASP A 168 -3.90 2.94 4.15
C ASP A 168 -5.29 3.53 4.35
N CYS A 169 -6.15 3.52 3.32
CA CYS A 169 -7.54 3.94 3.46
C CYS A 169 -8.33 3.01 4.40
N ARG A 170 -8.24 1.69 4.18
CA ARG A 170 -8.84 0.68 5.06
C ARG A 170 -8.36 0.87 6.50
N LEU A 171 -7.04 0.98 6.66
CA LEU A 171 -6.39 1.13 7.96
C LEU A 171 -6.78 2.43 8.66
N GLY A 172 -6.72 3.55 7.94
CA GLY A 172 -7.09 4.87 8.45
C GLY A 172 -8.54 4.91 8.94
N PHE A 173 -9.46 4.30 8.20
CA PHE A 173 -10.85 4.16 8.63
C PHE A 173 -10.97 3.31 9.91
N ARG A 174 -10.31 2.15 9.96
CA ARG A 174 -10.32 1.25 11.13
C ARG A 174 -9.76 1.92 12.38
N ILE A 175 -8.60 2.57 12.28
CA ILE A 175 -7.96 3.34 13.37
C ILE A 175 -8.90 4.43 13.87
N ARG A 176 -9.49 5.21 12.95
CA ARG A 176 -10.42 6.28 13.30
C ARG A 176 -11.61 5.73 14.08
N VAL A 177 -12.16 4.60 13.66
CA VAL A 177 -13.34 4.00 14.28
C VAL A 177 -13.04 3.37 15.64
N GLU A 178 -11.97 2.58 15.76
CA GLU A 178 -11.63 1.83 16.98
C GLU A 178 -10.92 2.67 18.04
N TYR A 179 -10.13 3.68 17.65
CA TYR A 179 -9.36 4.53 18.56
C TYR A 179 -9.79 6.00 18.50
N PRO A 180 -10.98 6.35 19.03
CA PRO A 180 -11.46 7.74 19.01
C PRO A 180 -10.53 8.73 19.72
N GLY A 181 -9.69 8.25 20.66
CA GLY A 181 -8.75 9.08 21.41
C GLY A 181 -7.58 9.64 20.59
N ILE A 182 -7.23 9.06 19.43
CA ILE A 182 -6.16 9.58 18.57
C ILE A 182 -6.67 10.51 17.47
N ARG A 183 -7.99 10.52 17.20
CA ARG A 183 -8.60 11.24 16.06
C ARG A 183 -8.12 12.67 15.88
N GLN A 184 -8.14 13.49 16.93
CA GLN A 184 -7.74 14.90 16.83
C GLN A 184 -6.26 15.06 16.45
N ALA A 185 -5.39 14.18 16.98
CA ALA A 185 -3.98 14.20 16.63
C ALA A 185 -3.76 13.71 15.19
N SER A 186 -4.45 12.63 14.80
CA SER A 186 -4.40 12.11 13.42
C SER A 186 -4.91 13.11 12.40
N GLU A 187 -6.05 13.77 12.67
CA GLU A 187 -6.64 14.77 11.77
C GLU A 187 -5.66 15.93 11.52
N ARG A 188 -4.99 16.42 12.57
CA ARG A 188 -3.97 17.47 12.42
C ARG A 188 -2.81 17.00 11.53
N VAL A 189 -2.28 15.82 11.79
CA VAL A 189 -1.17 15.25 11.01
C VAL A 189 -1.58 14.99 9.56
N GLN A 190 -2.82 14.54 9.32
CA GLN A 190 -3.37 14.34 7.98
C GLN A 190 -3.53 15.66 7.23
N ILE A 191 -4.04 16.72 7.88
CA ILE A 191 -4.13 18.07 7.27
C ILE A 191 -2.75 18.56 6.84
N GLU A 192 -1.74 18.39 7.69
CA GLU A 192 -0.37 18.78 7.40
C GLU A 192 0.22 17.95 6.25
N ALA A 193 0.04 16.63 6.27
CA ALA A 193 0.46 15.73 5.20
C ALA A 193 -0.17 16.12 3.86
N ARG A 194 -1.47 16.49 3.84
CA ARG A 194 -2.16 16.99 2.64
C ARG A 194 -1.55 18.29 2.12
N SER A 195 -1.15 19.19 3.02
CA SER A 195 -0.59 20.50 2.63
C SER A 195 0.79 20.42 1.97
N GLY A 196 1.51 19.31 2.18
CA GLY A 196 2.82 19.05 1.55
C GLY A 196 2.75 18.22 0.28
N ARG A 197 1.56 17.79 -0.17
CA ARG A 197 1.38 16.97 -1.38
C ARG A 197 1.70 17.77 -2.65
N PRO A 198 2.11 17.09 -3.74
CA PRO A 198 2.17 17.71 -5.05
C PRO A 198 0.79 18.20 -5.49
N ASN A 199 0.77 19.20 -6.36
CA ASN A 199 -0.47 19.66 -6.98
C ASN A 199 -0.91 18.63 -8.04
N ILE A 200 -2.11 18.07 -7.89
CA ILE A 200 -2.66 17.02 -8.77
C ILE A 200 -2.63 17.43 -10.24
N GLN A 201 -2.87 18.71 -10.56
CA GLN A 201 -2.93 19.21 -11.94
C GLN A 201 -1.56 19.26 -12.62
N ASP A 202 -0.47 19.19 -11.85
CA ASP A 202 0.90 19.19 -12.36
C ASP A 202 1.43 17.76 -12.61
N LEU A 203 0.58 16.74 -12.39
CA LEU A 203 0.93 15.32 -12.55
C LEU A 203 0.37 14.74 -13.86
N PRO A 204 1.06 13.78 -14.49
CA PRO A 204 0.47 12.98 -15.55
C PRO A 204 -0.73 12.18 -15.02
N LEU A 205 -1.64 11.82 -15.92
CA LEU A 205 -2.97 11.31 -15.56
C LEU A 205 -2.99 10.10 -14.61
N GLN A 206 -2.07 9.14 -14.74
CA GLN A 206 -2.05 7.96 -13.87
C GLN A 206 -1.63 8.36 -12.44
N GLU A 207 -0.58 9.16 -12.31
CA GLU A 207 -0.14 9.73 -11.04
C GLU A 207 -1.21 10.62 -10.42
N ALA A 208 -1.90 11.44 -11.21
CA ALA A 208 -2.99 12.29 -10.74
C ALA A 208 -4.16 11.47 -10.15
N LEU A 209 -4.55 10.37 -10.79
CA LEU A 209 -5.60 9.48 -10.28
C LEU A 209 -5.16 8.75 -9.00
N VAL A 210 -3.89 8.33 -8.91
CA VAL A 210 -3.33 7.78 -7.66
C VAL A 210 -3.28 8.84 -6.57
N GLU A 211 -2.92 10.08 -6.91
CA GLU A 211 -2.89 11.21 -5.97
C GLU A 211 -4.29 11.55 -5.44
N ILE A 212 -5.33 11.48 -6.27
CA ILE A 212 -6.73 11.60 -5.84
C ILE A 212 -7.09 10.53 -4.80
N LEU A 213 -6.69 9.27 -5.01
CA LEU A 213 -6.86 8.20 -4.01
C LEU A 213 -6.08 8.51 -2.71
N ILE A 214 -4.87 9.10 -2.80
CA ILE A 214 -4.08 9.51 -1.63
C ILE A 214 -4.83 10.59 -0.85
N HIS A 215 -5.36 11.62 -1.51
CA HIS A 215 -6.16 12.66 -0.86
C HIS A 215 -7.40 12.09 -0.16
N MET A 216 -8.13 11.17 -0.80
CA MET A 216 -9.27 10.48 -0.18
C MET A 216 -8.86 9.62 1.03
N SER A 217 -7.73 8.90 0.93
CA SER A 217 -7.17 8.14 2.06
C SER A 217 -6.70 9.05 3.21
N LEU A 218 -6.50 10.34 2.95
CA LEU A 218 -6.22 11.39 3.92
C LEU A 218 -7.48 12.16 4.34
N GLU A 219 -8.69 11.64 4.11
CA GLU A 219 -9.98 12.25 4.50
C GLU A 219 -10.30 13.58 3.76
N GLN A 220 -9.79 13.78 2.55
CA GLN A 220 -10.25 14.84 1.65
C GLN A 220 -10.99 14.22 0.46
N PHE A 221 -12.31 14.40 0.41
CA PHE A 221 -13.18 13.89 -0.65
C PHE A 221 -13.80 15.00 -1.51
N THR A 222 -13.76 16.25 -1.03
CA THR A 222 -14.38 17.40 -1.70
C THR A 222 -13.32 18.31 -2.31
N ASP A 223 -13.73 19.08 -3.32
CA ASP A 223 -12.89 20.05 -4.03
C ASP A 223 -11.63 19.39 -4.62
N LEU A 224 -11.72 18.12 -5.04
CA LEU A 224 -10.61 17.41 -5.68
C LEU A 224 -10.61 17.75 -7.18
N PRO A 225 -9.49 18.22 -7.75
CA PRO A 225 -9.39 18.47 -9.18
C PRO A 225 -9.34 17.14 -9.93
N VAL A 226 -10.37 16.86 -10.72
CA VAL A 226 -10.46 15.65 -11.56
C VAL A 226 -10.40 16.08 -13.03
N PRO A 227 -9.65 15.38 -13.89
CA PRO A 227 -9.65 15.69 -15.32
C PRO A 227 -11.07 15.57 -15.88
N SER A 228 -11.50 16.54 -16.69
CA SER A 228 -12.88 16.62 -17.18
C SER A 228 -13.30 15.38 -17.98
N GLU A 229 -12.36 14.73 -18.68
CA GLU A 229 -12.61 13.48 -19.43
C GLU A 229 -12.77 12.25 -18.51
N TYR A 230 -12.15 12.25 -17.33
CA TYR A 230 -12.02 11.08 -16.46
C TYR A 230 -12.88 11.15 -15.18
N GLN A 231 -14.01 11.87 -15.23
CA GLN A 231 -14.91 12.01 -14.08
C GLN A 231 -15.57 10.68 -13.69
N GLU A 232 -16.02 9.87 -14.66
CA GLU A 232 -16.64 8.56 -14.39
C GLU A 232 -15.65 7.60 -13.72
N GLU A 233 -14.39 7.64 -14.15
CA GLU A 233 -13.28 6.86 -13.61
C GLU A 233 -12.97 7.26 -12.17
N ALA A 234 -12.88 8.57 -11.88
CA ALA A 234 -12.64 9.06 -10.53
C ALA A 234 -13.80 8.71 -9.57
N GLU A 235 -15.06 8.83 -10.02
CA GLU A 235 -16.23 8.39 -9.26
C GLU A 235 -16.19 6.89 -8.97
N MET A 236 -15.83 6.06 -9.96
CA MET A 236 -15.71 4.61 -9.77
C MET A 236 -14.56 4.25 -8.82
N LEU A 237 -13.41 4.93 -8.91
CA LEU A 237 -12.30 4.77 -7.98
C LEU A 237 -12.71 5.14 -6.55
N ALA A 238 -13.50 6.19 -6.37
CA ALA A 238 -14.06 6.57 -5.07
C ALA A 238 -15.02 5.48 -4.54
N LYS A 239 -15.92 4.95 -5.37
CA LYS A 239 -16.80 3.82 -5.01
C LYS A 239 -16.02 2.58 -4.54
N ILE A 240 -14.96 2.22 -5.26
CA ILE A 240 -14.06 1.10 -4.91
C ILE A 240 -13.38 1.35 -3.56
N LEU A 241 -12.80 2.53 -3.36
CA LEU A 241 -12.14 2.90 -2.10
C LEU A 241 -13.13 2.90 -0.93
N LEU A 242 -14.36 3.37 -1.13
CA LEU A 242 -15.40 3.42 -0.10
C LEU A 242 -15.84 2.02 0.37
N GLN A 243 -15.73 0.98 -0.46
CA GLN A 243 -15.94 -0.42 -0.02
C GLN A 243 -14.99 -0.83 1.13
N LEU A 244 -13.81 -0.23 1.20
CA LEU A 244 -12.82 -0.52 2.25
C LEU A 244 -13.11 0.23 3.56
N ARG A 245 -14.02 1.20 3.55
CA ARG A 245 -14.34 2.08 4.69
C ARG A 245 -15.47 1.50 5.54
N VAL A 246 -15.32 0.23 5.90
CA VAL A 246 -16.19 -0.50 6.85
C VAL A 246 -15.34 -1.27 7.87
N LYS A 247 -15.90 -1.60 9.03
CA LYS A 247 -15.14 -2.29 10.09
C LYS A 247 -14.74 -3.70 9.69
N GLU A 248 -15.54 -4.33 8.84
CA GLU A 248 -15.43 -5.72 8.43
C GLU A 248 -14.43 -5.91 7.29
N ALA A 249 -13.98 -4.84 6.63
CA ALA A 249 -13.03 -4.91 5.52
C ALA A 249 -11.68 -5.48 5.98
N THR A 250 -11.19 -6.45 5.23
CA THR A 250 -9.93 -7.16 5.44
C THR A 250 -8.90 -6.76 4.38
N VAL A 251 -7.66 -7.23 4.52
CA VAL A 251 -6.61 -6.99 3.52
C VAL A 251 -6.90 -7.72 2.20
N GLU A 252 -7.70 -8.79 2.21
CA GLU A 252 -8.22 -9.43 1.01
C GLU A 252 -9.12 -8.49 0.21
N ASP A 253 -9.94 -7.68 0.88
CA ASP A 253 -10.73 -6.64 0.22
C ASP A 253 -9.84 -5.59 -0.42
N THR A 254 -8.75 -5.20 0.23
CA THR A 254 -7.73 -4.34 -0.39
C THR A 254 -7.20 -4.98 -1.67
N GLY A 255 -6.87 -6.28 -1.67
CA GLY A 255 -6.38 -6.97 -2.86
C GLY A 255 -7.38 -6.97 -4.03
N GLU A 256 -8.67 -7.15 -3.76
CA GLU A 256 -9.71 -7.06 -4.80
C GLU A 256 -9.99 -5.63 -5.27
N ALA A 257 -9.84 -4.63 -4.39
CA ALA A 257 -9.91 -3.23 -4.76
C ALA A 257 -8.75 -2.82 -5.68
N VAL A 258 -7.54 -3.32 -5.43
CA VAL A 258 -6.35 -3.05 -6.27
C VAL A 258 -6.55 -3.52 -7.69
N LEU A 259 -7.10 -4.74 -7.89
CA LEU A 259 -7.39 -5.26 -9.22
C LEU A 259 -8.28 -4.30 -10.02
N ARG A 260 -9.33 -3.79 -9.37
CA ARG A 260 -10.30 -2.89 -10.01
C ARG A 260 -9.73 -1.50 -10.27
N ALA A 261 -9.03 -0.93 -9.29
CA ALA A 261 -8.39 0.37 -9.45
C ALA A 261 -7.29 0.33 -10.53
N TYR A 262 -6.48 -0.73 -10.55
CA TYR A 262 -5.43 -0.92 -11.54
C TYR A 262 -6.01 -0.98 -12.95
N GLU A 263 -7.08 -1.76 -13.15
CA GLU A 263 -7.73 -1.90 -14.45
C GLU A 263 -8.25 -0.57 -15.01
N ILE A 264 -8.69 0.35 -14.16
CA ILE A 264 -9.10 1.69 -14.57
C ILE A 264 -7.86 2.51 -14.95
N ILE A 265 -6.92 2.66 -14.00
CA ILE A 265 -5.79 3.60 -14.15
C ILE A 265 -4.82 3.15 -15.25
N SER A 266 -4.53 1.86 -15.37
CA SER A 266 -3.58 1.34 -16.37
C SER A 266 -4.05 1.51 -17.82
N ARG A 267 -5.34 1.83 -18.03
CA ARG A 267 -5.94 2.07 -19.35
C ARG A 267 -5.99 3.56 -19.71
N VAL A 268 -5.71 4.43 -18.75
CA VAL A 268 -5.58 5.86 -18.98
C VAL A 268 -4.19 6.11 -19.57
N LYS A 269 -4.16 6.87 -20.68
CA LYS A 269 -2.89 7.27 -21.30
C LYS A 269 -2.20 8.25 -20.36
N ASN A 270 -0.99 7.92 -19.94
CA ASN A 270 -0.30 8.74 -18.96
C ASN A 270 0.32 9.99 -19.60
N GLU A 271 -0.33 11.14 -19.48
CA GLU A 271 0.15 12.41 -20.01
C GLU A 271 -0.39 13.56 -19.14
N GLU A 272 0.28 14.71 -19.15
CA GLU A 272 -0.24 15.92 -18.49
C GLU A 272 -1.46 16.46 -19.26
N GLN A 273 -2.41 17.06 -18.52
CA GLN A 273 -3.59 17.72 -19.10
C GLN A 273 -3.51 19.24 -18.94
N PRO A 274 -4.06 20.02 -19.88
CA PRO A 274 -4.17 21.47 -19.74
C PRO A 274 -4.89 21.87 -18.44
N GLU A 275 -4.46 22.96 -17.79
CA GLU A 275 -5.05 23.44 -16.53
C GLU A 275 -6.58 23.71 -16.61
N GLU A 276 -7.10 23.94 -17.82
CA GLU A 276 -8.53 24.21 -18.07
C GLU A 276 -9.40 22.96 -18.17
N ASP A 277 -8.80 21.78 -18.32
CA ASP A 277 -9.47 20.49 -18.47
C ASP A 277 -9.60 19.73 -17.13
N TRP A 278 -9.76 20.49 -16.05
CA TRP A 278 -9.93 19.96 -14.69
C TRP A 278 -11.14 20.60 -14.01
N ASP A 279 -11.98 19.78 -13.41
CA ASP A 279 -13.15 20.21 -12.67
C ASP A 279 -13.05 19.77 -11.20
N PRO A 280 -13.42 20.63 -10.24
CA PRO A 280 -13.53 20.21 -8.86
C PRO A 280 -14.69 19.22 -8.70
N GLN A 281 -14.42 18.06 -8.11
CA GLN A 281 -15.40 17.02 -7.85
C GLN A 281 -15.61 16.81 -6.35
N ASP A 282 -16.84 16.39 -6.01
CA ASP A 282 -17.22 15.90 -4.69
C ASP A 282 -17.37 14.38 -4.76
N LEU A 283 -16.44 13.67 -4.13
CA LEU A 283 -16.34 12.22 -4.11
C LEU A 283 -16.72 11.64 -2.74
N ASP A 284 -17.39 12.40 -1.87
CA ASP A 284 -17.76 11.94 -0.51
C ASP A 284 -18.95 10.96 -0.54
N ASP A 285 -19.85 11.09 -1.52
CA ASP A 285 -21.03 10.22 -1.72
C ASP A 285 -21.27 9.93 -3.22
N PRO A 286 -20.38 9.17 -3.89
CA PRO A 286 -20.53 8.81 -5.31
C PRO A 286 -21.62 7.73 -5.53
N GLY A 287 -22.32 7.29 -4.48
CA GLY A 287 -23.23 6.15 -4.50
C GLY A 287 -22.54 4.80 -4.25
N ASP A 288 -23.31 3.72 -4.31
CA ASP A 288 -22.82 2.37 -4.05
C ASP A 288 -22.01 1.81 -5.23
N PHE A 289 -21.04 0.94 -4.94
CA PHE A 289 -20.33 0.18 -5.96
C PHE A 289 -21.25 -0.87 -6.60
N SER A 290 -21.14 -1.03 -7.92
CA SER A 290 -21.86 -2.02 -8.71
C SER A 290 -20.92 -2.65 -9.73
N GLU A 291 -20.87 -3.98 -9.79
CA GLU A 291 -20.09 -4.69 -10.82
C GLU A 291 -20.62 -4.42 -12.23
N GLU A 292 -21.92 -4.18 -12.39
CA GLU A 292 -22.51 -3.88 -13.69
C GLU A 292 -22.04 -2.51 -14.21
N GLU A 293 -21.99 -1.50 -13.33
CA GLU A 293 -21.48 -0.17 -13.66
C GLU A 293 -19.97 -0.20 -13.92
N TYR A 294 -19.23 -0.91 -13.08
CA TYR A 294 -17.79 -1.10 -13.23
C TYR A 294 -17.45 -1.79 -14.57
N GLN A 295 -18.14 -2.88 -14.92
CA GLN A 295 -17.92 -3.56 -16.18
C GLN A 295 -18.30 -2.68 -17.38
N SER A 296 -19.39 -1.90 -17.27
CA SER A 296 -19.76 -0.95 -18.31
C SER A 296 -18.70 0.14 -18.52
N LEU A 297 -18.06 0.63 -17.45
CA LEU A 297 -16.96 1.59 -17.53
C LEU A 297 -15.75 0.97 -18.25
N LEU A 298 -15.36 -0.25 -17.86
CA LEU A 298 -14.24 -0.94 -18.52
C LEU A 298 -14.47 -1.17 -20.01
N ASP A 299 -15.69 -1.51 -20.41
CA ASP A 299 -16.02 -1.73 -21.82
C ASP A 299 -15.91 -0.41 -22.62
N LYS A 300 -16.29 0.73 -22.02
CA LYS A 300 -16.09 2.07 -22.63
C LYS A 300 -14.59 2.40 -22.77
N LEU A 301 -13.79 2.15 -21.72
CA LEU A 301 -12.36 2.39 -21.73
C LEU A 301 -11.66 1.56 -22.82
N LYS A 302 -11.97 0.26 -22.90
CA LYS A 302 -11.44 -0.64 -23.94
C LYS A 302 -11.80 -0.15 -25.35
N ALA A 303 -13.07 0.22 -25.58
CA ALA A 303 -13.51 0.73 -26.87
C ALA A 303 -12.82 2.04 -27.26
N SER A 304 -12.53 2.91 -26.29
CA SER A 304 -11.83 4.17 -26.51
C SER A 304 -10.36 3.95 -26.86
N GLN A 305 -9.69 3.02 -26.19
CA GLN A 305 -8.31 2.60 -26.46
C GLN A 305 -8.17 1.96 -27.86
N GLU A 306 -9.15 1.17 -28.30
CA GLU A 306 -9.16 0.58 -29.65
C GLU A 306 -9.39 1.61 -30.76
N GLN A 307 -10.20 2.65 -30.49
CA GLN A 307 -10.55 3.69 -31.46
C GLN A 307 -9.46 4.74 -31.64
N SER A 308 -8.73 5.10 -30.56
CA SER A 308 -7.70 6.12 -30.62
C SER A 308 -6.56 5.71 -31.54
N GLY A 309 -6.27 4.41 -31.71
CA GLY A 309 -5.29 3.90 -32.67
C GLY A 309 -3.86 4.41 -32.48
N GLU A 310 -3.63 5.23 -31.45
CA GLU A 310 -2.36 5.84 -31.10
C GLU A 310 -1.62 4.88 -30.17
N GLY A 311 -0.74 4.09 -30.77
CA GLY A 311 0.36 3.41 -30.07
C GLY A 311 1.43 4.39 -29.60
N GLY A 312 1.04 5.52 -29.01
CA GLY A 312 1.93 6.34 -28.22
C GLY A 312 1.89 5.81 -26.80
N GLU A 313 2.96 5.13 -26.36
CA GLU A 313 3.19 4.93 -24.93
C GLU A 313 3.19 6.33 -24.30
N GLY A 314 2.26 6.58 -23.37
CA GLY A 314 2.32 7.76 -22.52
C GLY A 314 3.62 7.77 -21.70
N ASP A 315 3.78 8.78 -20.86
CA ASP A 315 4.92 8.84 -19.96
C ASP A 315 4.93 7.62 -19.02
N PRO A 316 6.10 7.02 -18.75
CA PRO A 316 6.20 5.90 -17.82
C PRO A 316 5.67 6.30 -16.43
N TYR A 317 4.95 5.37 -15.78
CA TYR A 317 4.43 5.59 -14.43
C TYR A 317 5.55 5.74 -13.39
N GLU A 318 5.43 6.76 -12.55
CA GLU A 318 6.26 7.00 -11.40
C GLU A 318 5.47 6.97 -10.08
N SER A 319 6.09 6.38 -9.05
CA SER A 319 5.46 6.26 -7.74
C SER A 319 5.22 7.63 -7.11
N PRO A 320 4.09 7.82 -6.40
CA PRO A 320 3.78 9.07 -5.74
C PRO A 320 4.75 9.35 -4.59
N GLU A 321 4.86 10.62 -4.19
CA GLU A 321 5.61 10.97 -2.98
C GLU A 321 5.01 10.24 -1.75
N PRO A 322 5.84 9.74 -0.81
CA PRO A 322 5.35 9.05 0.37
C PRO A 322 4.60 10.00 1.31
N VAL A 323 3.70 9.44 2.12
CA VAL A 323 3.01 10.17 3.19
C VAL A 323 3.81 10.02 4.48
N ASP A 324 4.52 11.07 4.89
CA ASP A 324 5.50 11.10 5.98
C ASP A 324 5.12 10.29 7.23
N TYR A 325 3.95 10.56 7.82
CA TYR A 325 3.54 9.91 9.07
C TYR A 325 3.20 8.41 8.93
N ARG A 326 2.95 7.92 7.71
CA ARG A 326 2.58 6.51 7.47
C ARG A 326 3.79 5.59 7.48
N GLY A 327 4.99 6.13 7.29
CA GLY A 327 6.23 5.36 7.31
C GLY A 327 6.36 4.36 6.16
N ASP A 328 7.36 3.49 6.25
CA ASP A 328 7.68 2.49 5.24
C ASP A 328 6.78 1.26 5.39
N PHE A 329 5.92 1.05 4.39
CA PHE A 329 5.09 -0.15 4.27
C PHE A 329 5.72 -1.17 3.30
N LYS A 330 6.11 -2.34 3.81
CA LYS A 330 6.82 -3.40 3.04
C LYS A 330 6.20 -4.78 3.26
N PRO A 331 4.96 -5.01 2.80
CA PRO A 331 4.19 -6.14 3.27
C PRO A 331 4.65 -7.49 2.69
N GLU A 332 5.19 -7.50 1.46
CA GLU A 332 5.85 -8.69 0.90
C GLU A 332 7.06 -9.11 1.73
N MET A 333 7.90 -8.15 2.14
CA MET A 333 9.06 -8.45 2.97
C MET A 333 8.65 -9.05 4.32
N VAL A 334 7.64 -8.46 4.97
CA VAL A 334 7.12 -8.97 6.24
C VAL A 334 6.60 -10.40 6.08
N GLN A 335 5.80 -10.69 5.05
CA GLN A 335 5.35 -12.05 4.76
C GLN A 335 6.50 -13.02 4.55
N LEU A 336 7.55 -12.61 3.83
CA LEU A 336 8.74 -13.43 3.59
C LEU A 336 9.47 -13.73 4.90
N LEU A 337 9.67 -12.73 5.75
CA LEU A 337 10.33 -12.90 7.06
C LEU A 337 9.53 -13.84 7.97
N THR A 338 8.20 -13.69 8.01
CA THR A 338 7.32 -14.56 8.79
C THR A 338 7.40 -16.01 8.31
N LYS A 339 7.35 -16.25 7.00
CA LYS A 339 7.50 -17.61 6.43
C LYS A 339 8.88 -18.22 6.77
N LEU A 340 9.96 -17.45 6.62
CA LEU A 340 11.31 -17.92 6.96
C LEU A 340 11.50 -18.24 8.46
N GLN A 341 10.82 -17.51 9.35
CA GLN A 341 10.83 -17.81 10.79
C GLN A 341 10.06 -19.11 11.09
N MET A 342 8.88 -19.29 10.49
CA MET A 342 8.09 -20.52 10.62
C MET A 342 8.85 -21.77 10.14
N ASP A 343 9.57 -21.65 9.02
CA ASP A 343 10.38 -22.74 8.48
C ASP A 343 11.53 -23.12 9.43
N GLN A 344 12.20 -22.13 10.05
CA GLN A 344 13.27 -22.38 11.02
C GLN A 344 12.78 -23.06 12.30
N ASP A 345 11.58 -22.70 12.77
CA ASP A 345 10.95 -23.33 13.94
C ASP A 345 10.51 -24.77 13.64
N GLN A 346 10.16 -25.08 12.38
CA GLN A 346 9.81 -26.43 11.91
C GLN A 346 11.05 -27.30 11.59
N GLU A 347 12.14 -26.71 11.08
CA GLU A 347 13.42 -27.39 10.78
C GLU A 347 14.23 -27.76 12.05
N GLY A 348 13.68 -27.52 13.26
CA GLY A 348 14.14 -28.10 14.52
C GLY A 348 14.23 -29.65 14.52
N GLU A 349 13.67 -30.32 13.51
CA GLU A 349 13.91 -31.73 13.18
C GLU A 349 14.24 -31.97 11.68
N GLY A 350 15.13 -31.20 11.04
CA GLY A 350 15.83 -31.67 9.83
C GLY A 350 16.17 -30.66 8.74
N GLN A 351 17.47 -30.66 8.38
CA GLN A 351 18.18 -30.10 7.20
C GLN A 351 17.93 -28.64 6.79
N PRO A 352 18.97 -27.76 6.81
CA PRO A 352 18.81 -26.33 6.63
C PRO A 352 18.46 -25.92 5.20
N CYS A 353 17.50 -25.01 5.05
CA CYS A 353 17.21 -24.28 3.82
C CYS A 353 18.50 -23.62 3.22
N PRO A 354 18.80 -23.80 1.91
CA PRO A 354 20.05 -23.31 1.34
C PRO A 354 20.07 -21.77 1.25
N ARG A 355 20.96 -21.14 2.02
CA ARG A 355 21.24 -19.68 2.10
C ARG A 355 21.17 -18.88 0.79
N ASN A 356 21.45 -19.51 -0.35
CA ASN A 356 21.37 -18.86 -1.66
C ASN A 356 19.94 -18.55 -2.11
N LYS A 357 18.94 -19.34 -1.70
CA LYS A 357 17.52 -19.06 -2.01
C LYS A 357 17.02 -17.86 -1.21
N SER A 358 17.30 -17.79 0.09
CA SER A 358 16.89 -16.67 0.96
C SER A 358 17.44 -15.33 0.48
N ASN A 359 18.71 -15.27 0.05
CA ASN A 359 19.30 -14.02 -0.45
C ASN A 359 18.72 -13.56 -1.80
N ASN A 360 18.28 -14.49 -2.66
CA ASN A 360 17.64 -14.15 -3.93
C ASN A 360 16.19 -13.71 -3.72
N CYS A 361 15.46 -14.37 -2.81
CA CYS A 361 14.09 -13.97 -2.42
C CYS A 361 14.07 -12.59 -1.79
N LEU A 362 15.03 -12.29 -0.90
CA LEU A 362 15.19 -10.95 -0.34
C LEU A 362 15.39 -9.93 -1.46
N ARG A 363 16.29 -10.17 -2.43
CA ARG A 363 16.50 -9.24 -3.54
C ARG A 363 15.25 -8.99 -4.40
N THR A 364 14.43 -10.01 -4.65
CA THR A 364 13.18 -9.88 -5.43
C THR A 364 12.05 -9.21 -4.67
N ALA A 365 11.99 -9.37 -3.34
CA ALA A 365 11.06 -8.65 -2.48
C ALA A 365 11.46 -7.18 -2.25
N LEU A 366 12.67 -6.81 -2.66
CA LEU A 366 13.26 -5.48 -2.49
C LEU A 366 13.34 -4.68 -3.79
N SER A 367 12.97 -5.30 -4.92
CA SER A 367 12.90 -4.72 -6.27
C SER A 367 11.46 -4.74 -6.76
#